data_AF-A0A7S1ACF4-F1
#
_entry.id   AF-A0A7S1ACF4-F1
#
_cell.length_a   1.000
_cell.length_b   1.000
_cell.length_c   1.000
_cell.angle_alpha   90.00
_cell.angle_beta   90.00
_cell.angle_gamma   90.00
#
_symmetry.space_group_name_H-M   'P 1'
#
loop_
_entity.id
_entity.type
_entity.pdbx_description
1 polymer ?
#
loop_
_entity_poly.entity_id
_entity_poly.type
_entity_poly.pdbx_seq_one_letter_code
_entity_poly.pdbx_strand_id
1 'polypeptide(L)'
;LKPSGHSACPRVIMENLGDKIYVAVEEGLEMIREYGDTRRQDVCKRLYKHFYKAATTTEATGKSWEECTKSFVEKAFQGYASTCDKKDWFYAIDFSPAFACTVWEVLGAQRRLVPKVSFQRLSAFVRVEVDELLHRKMVDDTVYEVVVATFPDHPGLQSKLNNALYKAYTPSLQLCLARPYRDSKSVEIFLKYWMDDSMRRAWASMENAGVDITENLVAVLFRNLISPFGNQVPFSCVPVQLTNMAGGPPPREWKQIRTVTRQVLAAWEDEGERSAKRKKCREQAEAGTIDDGVNTCRAKEEEEFEEDEEKLAQGHELCTSVEDCVGSQEDRLVRHMADKGDGDVYCETCWRKFVVENPALEACWEDSGVML
;
A
#
# COMPACT_ATOMS: atom_id res chain seq x y z
N LEU A 1 -39.21 14.72 -12.57
CA LEU A 1 -39.01 13.31 -12.90
C LEU A 1 -37.53 13.09 -13.18
N LYS A 2 -36.78 12.55 -12.21
CA LYS A 2 -35.36 12.19 -12.42
C LYS A 2 -35.31 10.97 -13.35
N PRO A 3 -34.48 10.96 -14.40
CA PRO A 3 -34.32 9.75 -15.21
C PRO A 3 -33.52 8.73 -14.39
N SER A 4 -34.13 7.59 -14.10
CA SER A 4 -33.48 6.41 -13.53
C SER A 4 -32.51 5.85 -14.59
N GLY A 5 -31.25 6.26 -14.51
CA GLY A 5 -30.17 5.87 -15.41
C GLY A 5 -29.68 4.45 -15.17
N HIS A 6 -30.50 3.44 -15.45
CA HIS A 6 -30.02 2.09 -15.72
C HIS A 6 -30.07 1.89 -17.24
N SER A 7 -29.03 2.38 -17.91
CA SER A 7 -28.81 2.11 -19.33
C SER A 7 -28.49 0.62 -19.47
N ALA A 8 -29.52 -0.19 -19.69
CA ALA A 8 -29.39 -1.62 -19.90
C ALA A 8 -28.41 -1.90 -21.06
N CYS A 9 -27.39 -2.71 -20.78
CA CYS A 9 -26.50 -3.25 -21.80
C CYS A 9 -27.35 -4.00 -22.85
N PRO A 10 -27.20 -3.75 -24.16
CA PRO A 10 -28.05 -4.38 -25.18
C PRO A 10 -28.00 -5.91 -25.10
N ARG A 11 -29.16 -6.55 -24.94
CA ARG A 11 -29.32 -8.02 -24.73
C ARG A 11 -28.50 -8.89 -25.68
N VAL A 12 -28.36 -8.50 -26.94
CA VAL A 12 -27.65 -9.25 -27.99
C VAL A 12 -26.13 -9.35 -27.73
N ILE A 13 -25.54 -8.38 -27.01
CA ILE A 13 -24.11 -8.42 -26.69
C ILE A 13 -23.84 -9.37 -25.51
N MET A 14 -24.82 -9.58 -24.63
CA MET A 14 -24.71 -10.53 -23.52
C MET A 14 -24.82 -12.00 -23.96
N GLU A 15 -25.43 -12.28 -25.13
CA GLU A 15 -25.60 -13.65 -25.62
C GLU A 15 -24.26 -14.32 -25.97
N ASN A 16 -23.33 -13.59 -26.60
CA ASN A 16 -21.99 -14.12 -26.95
C ASN A 16 -20.94 -13.90 -25.84
N LEU A 17 -21.22 -13.04 -24.86
CA LEU A 17 -20.30 -12.77 -23.75
C LEU A 17 -20.07 -14.02 -22.89
N GLY A 18 -21.13 -14.82 -22.68
CA GLY A 18 -21.06 -16.05 -21.92
C GLY A 18 -20.05 -17.04 -22.50
N ASP A 19 -20.18 -17.34 -23.80
CA ASP A 19 -19.32 -18.30 -24.48
C ASP A 19 -17.85 -17.84 -24.50
N LYS A 20 -17.62 -16.54 -24.75
CA LYS A 20 -16.26 -15.97 -24.74
C LYS A 20 -15.59 -16.03 -23.37
N ILE A 21 -16.34 -15.74 -22.29
CA ILE A 21 -15.82 -15.88 -20.92
C ILE A 21 -15.50 -17.34 -20.64
N TYR A 22 -16.39 -18.26 -21.04
CA TYR A 22 -16.17 -19.69 -20.81
C TYR A 22 -14.89 -20.18 -21.50
N VAL A 23 -14.69 -19.84 -22.78
CA VAL A 23 -13.47 -20.18 -23.53
C VAL A 23 -12.24 -19.58 -22.87
N ALA A 24 -12.26 -18.29 -22.50
CA ALA A 24 -11.12 -17.64 -21.85
C ALA A 24 -10.74 -18.28 -20.51
N VAL A 25 -11.73 -18.67 -19.70
CA VAL A 25 -11.52 -19.40 -18.44
C VAL A 25 -11.00 -20.80 -18.70
N GLU A 26 -11.53 -21.52 -19.69
CA GLU A 26 -11.09 -22.87 -20.04
C GLU A 26 -9.64 -22.88 -20.53
N GLU A 27 -9.27 -21.94 -21.41
CA GLU A 27 -7.89 -21.76 -21.89
C GLU A 27 -6.93 -21.46 -20.72
N GLY A 28 -7.32 -20.57 -19.81
CA GLY A 28 -6.56 -20.30 -18.58
C GLY A 28 -6.37 -21.54 -17.71
N LEU A 29 -7.38 -22.42 -17.66
CA LEU A 29 -7.33 -23.67 -16.91
C LEU A 29 -6.56 -24.79 -17.64
N GLU A 30 -6.34 -24.71 -18.95
CA GLU A 30 -5.53 -25.70 -19.68
C GLU A 30 -4.06 -25.63 -19.26
N MET A 31 -3.58 -24.45 -18.84
CA MET A 31 -2.25 -24.28 -18.22
C MET A 31 -2.08 -25.06 -16.90
N ILE A 32 -3.17 -25.59 -16.35
CA ILE A 32 -3.22 -26.34 -15.08
C ILE A 32 -3.26 -27.85 -15.31
N ARG A 33 -3.30 -28.30 -16.56
CA ARG A 33 -3.42 -29.73 -16.90
C ARG A 33 -2.31 -30.58 -16.28
N GLU A 34 -1.13 -30.01 -16.07
CA GLU A 34 0.02 -30.65 -15.43
C GLU A 34 -0.18 -30.90 -13.93
N TYR A 35 -1.09 -30.18 -13.27
CA TYR A 35 -1.35 -30.30 -11.82
C TYR A 35 -2.40 -31.37 -11.48
N GLY A 36 -2.93 -32.11 -12.47
CA GLY A 36 -3.77 -33.30 -12.23
C GLY A 36 -5.13 -33.04 -11.56
N ASP A 37 -5.65 -31.80 -11.60
CA ASP A 37 -6.90 -31.45 -10.91
C ASP A 37 -8.13 -32.10 -11.59
N THR A 38 -8.60 -33.20 -11.01
CA THR A 38 -9.79 -33.95 -11.45
C THR A 38 -11.09 -33.13 -11.41
N ARG A 39 -11.09 -31.92 -10.80
CA ARG A 39 -12.25 -31.03 -10.70
C ARG A 39 -12.18 -29.80 -11.62
N ARG A 40 -11.34 -29.82 -12.67
CA ARG A 40 -11.19 -28.73 -13.65
C ARG A 40 -12.54 -28.16 -14.15
N GLN A 41 -13.49 -29.03 -14.48
CA GLN A 41 -14.81 -28.61 -14.98
C GLN A 41 -15.62 -27.84 -13.93
N ASP A 42 -15.52 -28.21 -12.65
CA ASP A 42 -16.23 -27.53 -11.57
C ASP A 42 -15.60 -26.16 -11.28
N VAL A 43 -14.26 -26.08 -11.33
CA VAL A 43 -13.52 -24.81 -11.21
C VAL A 43 -13.92 -23.88 -12.36
N CYS A 44 -13.90 -24.37 -13.60
CA CYS A 44 -14.32 -23.62 -14.79
C CYS A 44 -15.73 -23.04 -14.64
N LYS A 45 -16.70 -23.87 -14.23
CA LYS A 45 -18.09 -23.42 -14.00
C LYS A 45 -18.21 -22.34 -12.93
N ARG A 46 -17.41 -22.42 -11.85
CA ARG A 46 -17.41 -21.41 -10.78
C ARG A 46 -16.77 -20.11 -11.26
N LEU A 47 -15.58 -20.18 -11.85
CA LEU A 47 -14.87 -19.01 -12.38
C LEU A 47 -15.69 -18.28 -13.43
N TYR A 48 -16.30 -19.02 -14.37
CA TYR A 48 -17.24 -18.46 -15.34
C TYR A 48 -18.35 -17.64 -14.66
N LYS A 49 -19.01 -18.18 -13.62
CA LYS A 49 -20.07 -17.47 -12.89
C LYS A 49 -19.56 -16.19 -12.25
N HIS A 50 -18.36 -16.23 -11.66
CA HIS A 50 -17.74 -15.05 -11.05
C HIS A 50 -17.40 -13.98 -12.07
N PHE A 51 -16.79 -14.36 -13.20
CA PHE A 51 -16.43 -13.47 -14.28
C PHE A 51 -17.66 -12.85 -14.94
N TYR A 52 -18.68 -13.66 -15.20
CA TYR A 52 -19.95 -13.19 -15.75
C TYR A 52 -20.65 -12.21 -14.80
N LYS A 53 -20.67 -12.50 -13.49
CA LYS A 53 -21.21 -11.58 -12.48
C LYS A 53 -20.42 -10.27 -12.42
N ALA A 54 -19.08 -10.33 -12.45
CA ALA A 54 -18.25 -9.14 -12.51
C ALA A 54 -18.55 -8.31 -13.77
N ALA A 55 -18.55 -8.96 -14.94
CA ALA A 55 -18.83 -8.33 -16.23
C ALA A 55 -20.19 -7.60 -16.28
N THR A 56 -21.24 -8.22 -15.75
CA THR A 56 -22.60 -7.65 -15.73
C THR A 56 -22.82 -6.57 -14.68
N THR A 57 -21.94 -6.46 -13.68
CA THR A 57 -22.02 -5.45 -12.62
C THR A 57 -20.98 -4.33 -12.76
N THR A 58 -20.15 -4.37 -13.81
CA THR A 58 -19.20 -3.29 -14.12
C THR A 58 -19.91 -2.17 -14.87
N GLU A 59 -20.17 -1.08 -14.16
CA GLU A 59 -20.71 0.15 -14.72
C GLU A 59 -19.61 0.97 -15.39
N ALA A 60 -19.81 1.33 -16.66
CA ALA A 60 -18.89 2.17 -17.43
C ALA A 60 -19.38 3.60 -17.67
N THR A 61 -20.59 3.93 -17.27
CA THR A 61 -21.14 5.27 -17.46
C THR A 61 -20.31 6.29 -16.69
N GLY A 62 -19.66 7.21 -17.40
CA GLY A 62 -18.88 8.31 -16.81
C GLY A 62 -17.49 7.90 -16.28
N LYS A 63 -17.02 6.69 -16.56
CA LYS A 63 -15.70 6.20 -16.14
C LYS A 63 -14.74 6.06 -17.31
N SER A 64 -13.44 6.18 -17.04
CA SER A 64 -12.40 5.83 -18.02
C SER A 64 -12.35 4.31 -18.25
N TRP A 65 -11.69 3.87 -19.33
CA TRP A 65 -11.51 2.44 -19.58
C TRP A 65 -10.64 1.78 -18.50
N GLU A 66 -9.66 2.51 -17.94
CA GLU A 66 -8.82 2.08 -16.82
C GLU A 66 -9.66 1.81 -15.57
N GLU A 67 -10.52 2.76 -15.18
CA GLU A 67 -11.40 2.63 -14.01
C GLU A 67 -12.40 1.48 -14.15
N CYS A 68 -12.97 1.31 -15.36
CA CYS A 68 -13.83 0.17 -15.67
C CYS A 68 -13.07 -1.16 -15.56
N THR A 69 -11.84 -1.17 -16.08
CA THR A 69 -11.00 -2.37 -16.08
C THR A 69 -10.61 -2.77 -14.67
N LYS A 70 -10.13 -1.82 -13.87
CA LYS A 70 -9.80 -2.04 -12.47
C LYS A 70 -10.99 -2.57 -11.67
N SER A 71 -12.16 -1.93 -11.82
CA SER A 71 -13.38 -2.37 -11.13
C SER A 71 -13.81 -3.78 -11.52
N PHE A 72 -13.67 -4.16 -12.81
CA PHE A 72 -13.93 -5.52 -13.25
C PHE A 72 -12.92 -6.50 -12.65
N VAL A 73 -11.62 -6.20 -12.76
CA VAL A 73 -10.53 -7.08 -12.31
C VAL A 73 -10.65 -7.35 -10.82
N GLU A 74 -10.87 -6.33 -9.99
CA GLU A 74 -11.05 -6.49 -8.53
C GLU A 74 -12.23 -7.44 -8.20
N LYS A 75 -13.39 -7.26 -8.84
CA LYS A 75 -14.58 -8.10 -8.62
C LYS A 75 -14.39 -9.53 -9.10
N ALA A 76 -13.82 -9.71 -10.30
CA ALA A 76 -13.56 -11.02 -10.86
C ALA A 76 -12.48 -11.76 -10.04
N PHE A 77 -11.48 -11.03 -9.54
CA PHE A 77 -10.40 -11.58 -8.73
C PHE A 77 -10.89 -12.08 -7.38
N GLN A 78 -11.83 -11.41 -6.72
CA GLN A 78 -12.47 -11.93 -5.50
C GLN A 78 -13.11 -13.32 -5.74
N GLY A 79 -13.76 -13.50 -6.89
CA GLY A 79 -14.30 -14.79 -7.31
C GLY A 79 -13.23 -15.84 -7.64
N TYR A 80 -12.15 -15.41 -8.28
CA TYR A 80 -10.98 -16.25 -8.56
C TYR A 80 -10.33 -16.72 -7.26
N ALA A 81 -9.97 -15.81 -6.35
CA ALA A 81 -9.38 -16.12 -5.05
C ALA A 81 -10.28 -17.06 -4.23
N SER A 82 -11.57 -16.76 -4.09
CA SER A 82 -12.48 -17.64 -3.32
C SER A 82 -12.69 -19.03 -3.91
N THR A 83 -12.38 -19.23 -5.20
CA THR A 83 -12.47 -20.54 -5.86
C THR A 83 -11.15 -21.30 -5.82
N CYS A 84 -10.03 -20.58 -5.90
CA CYS A 84 -8.72 -21.14 -6.23
C CYS A 84 -7.65 -20.94 -5.16
N ASP A 85 -7.86 -20.13 -4.11
CA ASP A 85 -6.82 -19.79 -3.12
C ASP A 85 -6.13 -20.99 -2.45
N LYS A 86 -6.87 -22.07 -2.20
CA LYS A 86 -6.35 -23.30 -1.59
C LYS A 86 -5.71 -24.27 -2.58
N LYS A 87 -5.48 -23.85 -3.82
CA LYS A 87 -4.86 -24.66 -4.86
C LYS A 87 -3.36 -24.37 -4.89
N ASP A 88 -2.54 -25.41 -4.92
CA ASP A 88 -1.07 -25.29 -4.94
C ASP A 88 -0.54 -24.42 -6.10
N TRP A 89 -1.32 -24.35 -7.18
CA TRP A 89 -0.99 -23.62 -8.39
C TRP A 89 -1.53 -22.17 -8.41
N PHE A 90 -2.24 -21.71 -7.37
CA PHE A 90 -2.92 -20.40 -7.32
C PHE A 90 -2.01 -19.22 -7.68
N TYR A 91 -0.77 -19.23 -7.16
CA TYR A 91 0.25 -18.22 -7.42
C TYR A 91 1.18 -18.56 -8.60
N ALA A 92 1.09 -19.77 -9.15
CA ALA A 92 2.00 -20.26 -10.18
C ALA A 92 1.50 -19.97 -11.60
N ILE A 93 0.20 -19.73 -11.77
CA ILE A 93 -0.43 -19.56 -13.07
C ILE A 93 -0.80 -18.11 -13.31
N ASP A 94 -0.39 -17.61 -14.49
CA ASP A 94 -0.85 -16.32 -14.97
C ASP A 94 -2.27 -16.43 -15.55
N PHE A 95 -3.27 -16.06 -14.75
CA PHE A 95 -4.65 -16.01 -15.20
C PHE A 95 -5.03 -14.68 -15.89
N SER A 96 -4.11 -13.71 -15.94
CA SER A 96 -4.34 -12.37 -16.51
C SER A 96 -4.90 -12.38 -17.95
N PRO A 97 -4.52 -13.31 -18.84
CA PRO A 97 -5.11 -13.39 -20.18
C PRO A 97 -6.64 -13.58 -20.14
N ALA A 98 -7.16 -14.39 -19.22
CA ALA A 98 -8.60 -14.63 -19.09
C ALA A 98 -9.34 -13.37 -18.61
N PHE A 99 -8.73 -12.62 -17.69
CA PHE A 99 -9.24 -11.31 -17.26
C PHE A 99 -9.25 -10.31 -18.42
N ALA A 100 -8.16 -10.25 -19.19
CA ALA A 100 -7.99 -9.33 -20.32
C ALA A 100 -8.99 -9.60 -21.44
N CYS A 101 -9.18 -10.87 -21.83
CA CYS A 101 -10.17 -11.27 -22.82
C CYS A 101 -11.58 -10.91 -22.37
N THR A 102 -11.91 -11.15 -21.10
CA THR A 102 -13.26 -10.86 -20.59
C THR A 102 -13.55 -9.36 -20.55
N VAL A 103 -12.63 -8.56 -20.02
CA VAL A 103 -12.84 -7.12 -19.92
C VAL A 103 -12.82 -6.44 -21.30
N TRP A 104 -12.06 -6.98 -22.26
CA TRP A 104 -12.11 -6.53 -23.65
C TRP A 104 -13.52 -6.65 -24.25
N GLU A 105 -14.22 -7.74 -23.96
CA GLU A 105 -15.60 -7.95 -24.40
C GLU A 105 -16.58 -7.03 -23.66
N VAL A 106 -16.38 -6.79 -22.37
CA VAL A 106 -17.19 -5.83 -21.57
C VAL A 106 -17.07 -4.41 -22.14
N LEU A 107 -15.84 -3.94 -22.37
CA LEU A 107 -15.61 -2.62 -22.97
C LEU A 107 -16.08 -2.58 -24.43
N GLY A 108 -15.93 -3.69 -25.16
CA GLY A 108 -16.44 -3.89 -26.52
C GLY A 108 -17.95 -3.71 -26.61
N ALA A 109 -18.69 -4.19 -25.61
CA ALA A 109 -20.13 -4.00 -25.49
C ALA A 109 -20.53 -2.54 -25.24
N GLN A 110 -19.62 -1.78 -24.65
CA GLN A 110 -19.81 -0.40 -24.21
C GLN A 110 -19.10 0.62 -25.12
N ARG A 111 -18.72 0.23 -26.35
CA ARG A 111 -17.96 1.02 -27.34
C ARG A 111 -18.43 2.45 -27.60
N ARG A 112 -19.68 2.79 -27.27
CA ARG A 112 -20.20 4.17 -27.37
C ARG A 112 -19.76 5.09 -26.22
N LEU A 113 -19.31 4.52 -25.10
CA LEU A 113 -19.04 5.21 -23.84
C LEU A 113 -17.55 5.21 -23.48
N VAL A 114 -16.73 4.39 -24.12
CA VAL A 114 -15.35 4.14 -23.72
C VAL A 114 -14.39 4.58 -24.85
N PRO A 115 -13.31 5.34 -24.54
CA PRO A 115 -12.28 5.70 -25.52
C PRO A 115 -11.67 4.48 -26.22
N LYS A 116 -11.15 4.66 -27.44
CA LYS A 116 -10.47 3.59 -28.19
C LYS A 116 -9.15 3.21 -27.50
N VAL A 117 -9.15 2.08 -26.79
CA VAL A 117 -7.96 1.42 -26.24
C VAL A 117 -7.56 0.23 -27.13
N SER A 118 -6.26 -0.02 -27.28
CA SER A 118 -5.76 -1.24 -27.95
C SER A 118 -5.80 -2.42 -26.98
N PHE A 119 -6.02 -3.63 -27.50
CA PHE A 119 -6.02 -4.84 -26.68
C PHE A 119 -4.67 -5.04 -25.95
N GLN A 120 -3.55 -4.70 -26.60
CA GLN A 120 -2.22 -4.78 -25.98
C GLN A 120 -2.09 -3.88 -24.75
N ARG A 121 -2.56 -2.63 -24.83
CA ARG A 121 -2.51 -1.69 -23.70
C ARG A 121 -3.43 -2.15 -22.56
N LEU A 122 -4.63 -2.63 -22.90
CA LEU A 122 -5.56 -3.21 -21.93
C LEU A 122 -4.94 -4.42 -21.22
N SER A 123 -4.38 -5.36 -21.98
CA SER A 123 -3.80 -6.59 -21.43
C SER A 123 -2.61 -6.30 -20.51
N ALA A 124 -1.77 -5.33 -20.86
CA ALA A 124 -0.67 -4.89 -20.00
C ALA A 124 -1.18 -4.30 -18.68
N PHE A 125 -2.23 -3.47 -18.74
CA PHE A 125 -2.87 -2.89 -17.57
C PHE A 125 -3.51 -3.95 -16.67
N VAL A 126 -4.26 -4.89 -17.26
CA VAL A 126 -4.88 -6.00 -16.52
C VAL A 126 -3.84 -6.85 -15.80
N ARG A 127 -2.71 -7.15 -16.44
CA ARG A 127 -1.64 -7.93 -15.81
C ARG A 127 -1.10 -7.25 -14.56
N VAL A 128 -0.83 -5.94 -14.63
CA VAL A 128 -0.38 -5.16 -13.47
C VAL A 128 -1.42 -5.23 -12.34
N GLU A 129 -2.69 -5.01 -12.63
CA GLU A 129 -3.75 -5.06 -11.60
C GLU A 129 -3.93 -6.46 -11.01
N VAL A 130 -3.82 -7.53 -11.81
CA VAL A 130 -3.88 -8.92 -11.32
C VAL A 130 -2.66 -9.25 -10.46
N ASP A 131 -1.46 -8.87 -10.88
CA ASP A 131 -0.21 -9.07 -10.12
C ASP A 131 -0.27 -8.35 -8.76
N GLU A 132 -0.79 -7.12 -8.71
CA GLU A 132 -0.99 -6.38 -7.47
C GLU A 132 -1.97 -7.08 -6.52
N LEU A 133 -3.06 -7.65 -7.05
CA LEU A 133 -4.04 -8.38 -6.26
C LEU A 133 -3.52 -9.73 -5.76
N LEU A 134 -2.75 -10.45 -6.59
CA LEU A 134 -2.05 -11.68 -6.19
C LEU A 134 -1.04 -11.38 -5.09
N HIS A 135 -0.23 -10.34 -5.25
CA HIS A 135 0.74 -9.93 -4.23
C HIS A 135 0.03 -9.57 -2.92
N ARG A 136 -1.05 -8.76 -2.96
CA ARG A 136 -1.83 -8.43 -1.77
C ARG A 136 -2.38 -9.67 -1.08
N LYS A 137 -2.96 -10.61 -1.83
CA LYS A 137 -3.47 -11.87 -1.27
C LYS A 137 -2.34 -12.69 -0.62
N MET A 138 -1.17 -12.75 -1.25
CA MET A 138 0.00 -13.44 -0.70
C MET A 138 0.49 -12.78 0.59
N VAL A 139 0.48 -11.44 0.66
CA VAL A 139 0.77 -10.70 1.90
C VAL A 139 -0.24 -11.06 2.99
N ASP A 140 -1.54 -11.05 2.69
CA ASP A 140 -2.58 -11.38 3.66
C ASP A 140 -2.43 -12.80 4.23
N ASP A 141 -2.20 -13.79 3.36
CA ASP A 141 -2.02 -15.18 3.77
C ASP A 141 -0.73 -15.35 4.57
N THR A 142 0.36 -14.73 4.12
CA THR A 142 1.65 -14.79 4.83
C THR A 142 1.57 -14.13 6.20
N VAL A 143 0.91 -12.97 6.30
CA VAL A 143 0.70 -12.28 7.57
C VAL A 143 -0.05 -13.19 8.53
N TYR A 144 -1.12 -13.84 8.06
CA TYR A 144 -1.88 -14.79 8.85
C TYR A 144 -1.01 -15.95 9.36
N GLU A 145 -0.28 -16.61 8.47
CA GLU A 145 0.59 -17.74 8.81
C GLU A 145 1.69 -17.35 9.80
N VAL A 146 2.35 -16.21 9.57
CA VAL A 146 3.42 -15.71 10.43
C VAL A 146 2.89 -15.32 11.82
N VAL A 147 1.70 -14.73 11.92
CA VAL A 147 1.05 -14.42 13.20
C VAL A 147 0.70 -15.71 13.96
N VAL A 148 0.11 -16.70 13.29
CA VAL A 148 -0.23 -18.01 13.90
C VAL A 148 1.05 -18.71 14.39
N ALA A 149 2.11 -18.72 13.59
CA ALA A 149 3.38 -19.33 13.95
C ALA A 149 4.09 -18.62 15.11
N THR A 150 3.93 -17.29 15.22
CA THR A 150 4.57 -16.50 16.30
C THR A 150 3.80 -16.59 17.62
N PHE A 151 2.48 -16.77 17.56
CA PHE A 151 1.60 -16.77 18.74
C PHE A 151 0.70 -18.02 18.79
N PRO A 152 1.24 -19.25 18.77
CA PRO A 152 0.46 -20.48 18.56
C PRO A 152 -0.65 -20.70 19.60
N ASP A 153 -0.40 -20.32 20.86
CA ASP A 153 -1.30 -20.60 21.98
C ASP A 153 -2.32 -19.47 22.26
N HIS A 154 -2.34 -18.42 21.42
CA HIS A 154 -3.14 -17.21 21.67
C HIS A 154 -4.07 -16.85 20.50
N PRO A 155 -5.12 -17.65 20.20
CA PRO A 155 -6.00 -17.41 19.04
C PRO A 155 -6.74 -16.05 19.08
N GLY A 156 -7.11 -15.59 20.28
CA GLY A 156 -7.70 -14.26 20.46
C GLY A 156 -6.74 -13.12 20.10
N LEU A 157 -5.45 -13.31 20.38
CA LEU A 157 -4.39 -12.37 20.00
C LEU A 157 -4.11 -12.43 18.49
N GLN A 158 -4.04 -13.63 17.92
CA GLN A 158 -3.83 -13.84 16.48
C GLN A 158 -4.84 -13.05 15.64
N SER A 159 -6.14 -13.14 15.96
CA SER A 159 -7.18 -12.41 15.22
C SER A 159 -7.04 -10.89 15.34
N LYS A 160 -6.65 -10.39 16.52
CA LYS A 160 -6.45 -8.95 16.77
C LYS A 160 -5.24 -8.43 16.01
N LEU A 161 -4.12 -9.15 16.05
CA LEU A 161 -2.89 -8.81 15.33
C LEU A 161 -3.10 -8.82 13.83
N ASN A 162 -3.74 -9.86 13.27
CA ASN A 162 -4.02 -9.93 11.83
C ASN A 162 -4.84 -8.72 11.35
N ASN A 163 -5.92 -8.38 12.07
CA ASN A 163 -6.74 -7.22 11.74
C ASN A 163 -5.97 -5.90 11.88
N ALA A 164 -5.10 -5.79 12.89
CA ALA A 164 -4.31 -4.60 13.13
C ALA A 164 -3.21 -4.39 12.08
N LEU A 165 -2.48 -5.46 11.72
CA LEU A 165 -1.47 -5.47 10.65
C LEU A 165 -2.09 -5.09 9.31
N TYR A 166 -3.25 -5.68 8.97
CA TYR A 166 -3.96 -5.36 7.74
C TYR A 166 -4.39 -3.88 7.69
N LYS A 167 -5.00 -3.36 8.77
CA LYS A 167 -5.48 -1.98 8.83
C LYS A 167 -4.35 -0.94 8.79
N ALA A 168 -3.20 -1.27 9.36
CA ALA A 168 -2.04 -0.38 9.38
C ALA A 168 -1.28 -0.35 8.04
N TYR A 169 -1.45 -1.38 7.20
CA TYR A 169 -0.63 -1.57 6.00
C TYR A 169 -0.76 -0.43 4.98
N THR A 170 -1.97 -0.19 4.47
CA THR A 170 -2.21 0.82 3.44
C THR A 170 -1.89 2.24 3.92
N PRO A 171 -2.33 2.69 5.12
CA PRO A 171 -1.95 4.00 5.63
C PRO A 171 -0.44 4.20 5.72
N SER A 172 0.30 3.19 6.21
CA SER A 172 1.76 3.25 6.31
C SER A 172 2.42 3.36 4.94
N LEU A 173 1.92 2.62 3.94
CA LEU A 173 2.41 2.73 2.56
C LEU A 173 2.13 4.13 1.97
N GLN A 174 0.92 4.66 2.13
CA GLN A 174 0.55 5.98 1.58
C GLN A 174 1.42 7.09 2.17
N LEU A 175 1.70 7.03 3.48
CA LEU A 175 2.58 7.97 4.15
C LEU A 175 4.00 7.95 3.56
N CYS A 176 4.52 6.77 3.21
CA CYS A 176 5.83 6.66 2.56
C CYS A 176 5.81 7.14 1.10
N LEU A 177 4.76 6.85 0.34
CA LEU A 177 4.63 7.26 -1.06
C LEU A 177 4.45 8.78 -1.22
N ALA A 178 3.89 9.45 -0.21
CA ALA A 178 3.75 10.90 -0.18
C ALA A 178 5.09 11.63 0.02
N ARG A 179 6.14 10.94 0.47
CA ARG A 179 7.45 11.54 0.78
C ARG A 179 8.45 11.30 -0.37
N PRO A 180 9.41 12.22 -0.59
CA PRO A 180 10.32 12.16 -1.73
C PRO A 180 11.48 11.14 -1.59
N TYR A 181 11.53 10.37 -0.50
CA TYR A 181 12.60 9.40 -0.28
C TYR A 181 12.55 8.27 -1.33
N ARG A 182 13.67 8.02 -2.01
CA ARG A 182 13.81 6.99 -3.07
C ARG A 182 14.96 6.04 -2.80
N ASP A 183 15.03 5.53 -1.59
CA ASP A 183 16.10 4.63 -1.15
C ASP A 183 15.61 3.66 -0.06
N SER A 184 16.57 3.01 0.61
CA SER A 184 16.32 2.11 1.73
C SER A 184 15.63 2.79 2.92
N LYS A 185 15.63 4.13 3.02
CA LYS A 185 14.96 4.87 4.08
C LYS A 185 13.44 4.76 3.99
N SER A 186 12.87 4.72 2.78
CA SER A 186 11.42 4.55 2.61
C SER A 186 10.91 3.24 3.20
N VAL A 187 11.71 2.19 3.13
CA VAL A 187 11.40 0.89 3.75
C VAL A 187 11.49 0.95 5.28
N GLU A 188 12.47 1.66 5.82
CA GLU A 188 12.61 1.90 7.27
C GLU A 188 11.45 2.69 7.83
N ILE A 189 11.07 3.76 7.14
CA ILE A 189 9.92 4.59 7.50
C ILE A 189 8.65 3.74 7.46
N PHE A 190 8.43 2.97 6.39
CA PHE A 190 7.25 2.09 6.29
C PHE A 190 7.20 1.10 7.44
N LEU A 191 8.30 0.41 7.73
CA LEU A 191 8.33 -0.57 8.80
C LEU A 191 8.13 0.08 10.17
N LYS A 192 8.69 1.26 10.41
CA LYS A 192 8.43 2.02 11.65
C LYS A 192 6.95 2.33 11.84
N TYR A 193 6.29 2.89 10.82
CA TYR A 193 4.87 3.23 10.91
C TYR A 193 3.97 2.00 10.96
N TRP A 194 4.27 0.99 10.15
CA TRP A 194 3.48 -0.23 10.12
C TRP A 194 3.58 -0.99 11.45
N MET A 195 4.79 -1.06 12.03
CA MET A 195 5.02 -1.62 13.36
C MET A 195 4.29 -0.83 14.44
N ASP A 196 4.46 0.49 14.49
CA ASP A 196 3.82 1.33 15.51
C ASP A 196 2.30 1.22 15.45
N ASP A 197 1.67 1.51 14.30
CA ASP A 197 0.21 1.55 14.20
C ASP A 197 -0.42 0.16 14.42
N SER A 198 0.15 -0.90 13.84
CA SER A 198 -0.42 -2.25 14.00
C SER A 198 -0.30 -2.75 15.44
N MET A 199 0.85 -2.56 16.07
CA MET A 199 1.05 -3.06 17.42
C MET A 199 0.34 -2.19 18.45
N ARG A 200 0.25 -0.87 18.27
CA ARG A 200 -0.57 0.03 19.10
C ARG A 200 -2.05 -0.35 19.06
N ARG A 201 -2.60 -0.65 17.86
CA ARG A 201 -3.96 -1.16 17.70
C ARG A 201 -4.18 -2.49 18.41
N ALA A 202 -3.22 -3.41 18.31
CA ALA A 202 -3.29 -4.69 18.99
C ALA A 202 -3.21 -4.50 20.51
N TRP A 203 -2.26 -3.71 21.00
CA TRP A 203 -2.02 -3.38 22.40
C TRP A 203 -3.26 -2.80 23.08
N ALA A 204 -3.86 -1.76 22.48
CA ALA A 204 -5.07 -1.11 23.00
C ALA A 204 -6.30 -2.04 23.08
N SER A 205 -6.28 -3.15 22.34
CA SER A 205 -7.39 -4.11 22.32
C SER A 205 -7.25 -5.25 23.33
N MET A 206 -6.18 -5.28 24.15
CA MET A 206 -5.91 -6.34 25.11
C MET A 206 -5.97 -5.87 26.56
N GLU A 207 -6.43 -6.74 27.45
CA GLU A 207 -6.47 -6.48 28.90
C GLU A 207 -5.10 -6.70 29.57
N ASN A 208 -4.26 -7.62 29.07
CA ASN A 208 -2.94 -7.98 29.61
C ASN A 208 -1.79 -7.79 28.59
N ALA A 209 -1.85 -6.71 27.83
CA ALA A 209 -1.00 -6.48 26.65
C ALA A 209 0.52 -6.68 26.90
N GLY A 210 1.04 -6.25 28.06
CA GLY A 210 2.47 -6.31 28.37
C GLY A 210 3.03 -7.67 28.75
N VAL A 211 2.18 -8.68 29.00
CA VAL A 211 2.63 -10.05 29.22
C VAL A 211 2.70 -10.82 27.90
N ASP A 212 1.72 -10.59 27.02
CA ASP A 212 1.56 -11.36 25.79
C ASP A 212 2.35 -10.77 24.60
N ILE A 213 2.61 -9.45 24.57
CA ILE A 213 3.40 -8.78 23.54
C ILE A 213 4.72 -8.31 24.14
N THR A 214 5.80 -9.06 23.88
CA THR A 214 7.17 -8.71 24.30
C THR A 214 7.99 -8.19 23.12
N GLU A 215 9.06 -7.41 23.39
CA GLU A 215 10.01 -6.94 22.37
C GLU A 215 10.49 -8.09 21.48
N ASN A 216 10.83 -9.22 22.08
CA ASN A 216 11.35 -10.36 21.33
C ASN A 216 10.28 -10.96 20.39
N LEU A 217 9.03 -11.08 20.83
CA LEU A 217 7.96 -11.60 19.98
C LEU A 217 7.63 -10.66 18.82
N VAL A 218 7.58 -9.34 19.07
CA VAL A 218 7.37 -8.34 18.01
C VAL A 218 8.53 -8.37 17.01
N ALA A 219 9.78 -8.43 17.48
CA ALA A 219 10.94 -8.51 16.59
C ALA A 219 10.94 -9.81 15.75
N VAL A 220 10.55 -10.94 16.33
CA VAL A 220 10.40 -12.22 15.60
C VAL A 220 9.29 -12.14 14.57
N LEU A 221 8.14 -11.57 14.93
CA LEU A 221 7.00 -11.36 14.03
C LEU A 221 7.44 -10.58 12.79
N PHE A 222 7.98 -9.36 12.97
CA PHE A 222 8.34 -8.51 11.84
C PHE A 222 9.52 -9.03 11.03
N ARG A 223 10.48 -9.73 11.66
CA ARG A 223 11.53 -10.44 10.93
C ARG A 223 10.95 -11.50 9.98
N ASN A 224 9.99 -12.27 10.46
CA ASN A 224 9.34 -13.29 9.65
C ASN A 224 8.39 -12.67 8.61
N LEU A 225 7.83 -11.47 8.83
CA LEU A 225 7.07 -10.75 7.80
C LEU A 225 7.96 -10.17 6.68
N ILE A 226 9.17 -9.72 7.02
CA ILE A 226 10.10 -9.17 6.03
C ILE A 226 10.69 -10.27 5.15
N SER A 227 10.97 -11.44 5.70
CA SER A 227 11.55 -12.58 4.98
C SER A 227 10.88 -13.90 5.40
N PRO A 228 9.62 -14.12 4.99
CA PRO A 228 8.80 -15.27 5.43
C PRO A 228 9.35 -16.62 4.95
N PHE A 229 9.89 -16.65 3.73
CA PHE A 229 10.46 -17.85 3.11
C PHE A 229 12.00 -17.86 3.16
N GLY A 230 12.60 -17.00 3.98
CA GLY A 230 14.05 -16.80 4.06
C GLY A 230 14.63 -16.06 2.85
N ASN A 231 15.97 -15.99 2.78
CA ASN A 231 16.68 -15.19 1.76
C ASN A 231 16.67 -15.81 0.36
N GLN A 232 16.12 -17.02 0.19
CA GLN A 232 16.16 -17.76 -1.08
C GLN A 232 14.98 -17.41 -2.00
N VAL A 233 13.87 -16.95 -1.42
CA VAL A 233 12.68 -16.57 -2.18
C VAL A 233 12.52 -15.06 -2.04
N PRO A 234 12.48 -14.29 -3.14
CA PRO A 234 12.46 -12.83 -3.12
C PRO A 234 11.07 -12.28 -2.80
N PHE A 235 10.37 -12.86 -1.82
CA PHE A 235 9.08 -12.37 -1.35
C PHE A 235 9.23 -11.73 0.03
N SER A 236 8.51 -10.62 0.22
CA SER A 236 8.44 -9.87 1.46
C SER A 236 7.03 -9.32 1.62
N CYS A 237 6.57 -9.19 2.86
CA CYS A 237 5.36 -8.41 3.13
C CYS A 237 5.58 -6.89 2.97
N VAL A 238 6.83 -6.43 2.82
CA VAL A 238 7.11 -5.03 2.49
C VAL A 238 6.57 -4.71 1.08
N PRO A 239 5.83 -3.60 0.89
CA PRO A 239 5.25 -3.24 -0.40
C PRO A 239 6.27 -3.23 -1.54
N VAL A 240 5.92 -3.86 -2.66
CA VAL A 240 6.81 -3.98 -3.84
C VAL A 240 7.28 -2.62 -4.36
N GLN A 241 6.45 -1.59 -4.24
CA GLN A 241 6.77 -0.21 -4.62
C GLN A 241 8.01 0.29 -3.85
N LEU A 242 8.09 -0.02 -2.55
CA LEU A 242 9.20 0.40 -1.70
C LEU A 242 10.43 -0.46 -1.92
N THR A 243 10.27 -1.78 -2.05
CA THR A 243 11.40 -2.68 -2.30
C THR A 243 12.04 -2.44 -3.66
N ASN A 244 11.27 -2.10 -4.69
CA ASN A 244 11.80 -1.74 -6.00
C ASN A 244 12.65 -0.47 -5.94
N MET A 245 12.23 0.54 -5.16
CA MET A 245 13.02 1.76 -4.94
C MET A 245 14.30 1.50 -4.13
N ALA A 246 14.25 0.58 -3.17
CA ALA A 246 15.40 0.23 -2.32
C ALA A 246 16.38 -0.77 -2.95
N GLY A 247 16.09 -1.29 -4.16
CA GLY A 247 16.92 -2.29 -4.84
C GLY A 247 16.70 -3.74 -4.38
N GLY A 248 15.64 -4.01 -3.61
CA GLY A 248 15.25 -5.35 -3.16
C GLY A 248 14.55 -5.35 -1.80
N PRO A 249 14.05 -6.52 -1.37
CA PRO A 249 13.50 -6.69 -0.03
C PRO A 249 14.61 -6.58 1.04
N PRO A 250 14.32 -6.10 2.26
CA PRO A 250 15.30 -6.06 3.33
C PRO A 250 15.79 -7.47 3.70
N PRO A 251 17.05 -7.61 4.15
CA PRO A 251 17.57 -8.90 4.60
C PRO A 251 16.85 -9.38 5.86
N ARG A 252 16.79 -10.69 6.10
CA ARG A 252 16.13 -11.25 7.30
C ARG A 252 16.68 -10.67 8.61
N GLU A 253 18.00 -10.56 8.75
CA GLU A 253 18.63 -10.04 9.97
C GLU A 253 18.83 -8.52 9.88
N TRP A 254 17.74 -7.81 9.57
CA TRP A 254 17.77 -6.35 9.48
C TRP A 254 17.84 -5.73 10.87
N LYS A 255 18.98 -5.10 11.18
CA LYS A 255 19.30 -4.58 12.52
C LYS A 255 18.27 -3.56 13.03
N GLN A 256 17.63 -2.86 12.11
CA GLN A 256 16.63 -1.83 12.36
C GLN A 256 15.39 -2.38 13.07
N ILE A 257 15.01 -3.64 12.86
CA ILE A 257 13.78 -4.22 13.44
C ILE A 257 13.79 -4.11 14.97
N ARG A 258 14.90 -4.52 15.63
CA ARG A 258 15.00 -4.45 17.09
C ARG A 258 15.03 -3.00 17.60
N THR A 259 15.72 -2.12 16.87
CA THR A 259 15.77 -0.69 17.23
C THR A 259 14.38 -0.07 17.17
N VAL A 260 13.65 -0.30 16.07
CA VAL A 260 12.28 0.18 15.88
C VAL A 260 11.35 -0.42 16.92
N THR A 261 11.44 -1.73 17.18
CA THR A 261 10.62 -2.40 18.20
C THR A 261 10.80 -1.77 19.58
N ARG A 262 12.05 -1.51 20.01
CA ARG A 262 12.33 -0.86 21.29
C ARG A 262 11.78 0.56 21.37
N GLN A 263 12.00 1.36 20.33
CA GLN A 263 11.50 2.73 20.29
C GLN A 263 9.97 2.78 20.40
N VAL A 264 9.30 1.91 19.66
CA VAL A 264 7.84 1.82 19.61
C VAL A 264 7.26 1.36 20.95
N LEU A 265 7.82 0.30 21.57
CA LEU A 265 7.35 -0.17 22.88
C LEU A 265 7.62 0.83 24.01
N ALA A 266 8.81 1.44 24.03
CA ALA A 266 9.15 2.45 25.04
C ALA A 266 8.23 3.68 24.96
N ALA A 267 7.91 4.14 23.74
CA ALA A 267 6.98 5.25 23.55
C ALA A 267 5.59 4.97 24.15
N TRP A 268 5.10 3.73 24.05
CA TRP A 268 3.78 3.38 24.61
C TRP A 268 3.81 3.22 26.13
N GLU A 269 4.90 2.74 26.72
CA GLU A 269 5.07 2.69 28.17
C GLU A 269 5.01 4.12 28.75
N ASP A 270 5.73 5.05 28.13
CA ASP A 270 5.72 6.47 28.50
C ASP A 270 4.32 7.10 28.35
N GLU A 271 3.61 6.83 27.25
CA GLU A 271 2.23 7.30 27.03
C GLU A 271 1.24 6.73 28.05
N GLY A 272 1.39 5.45 28.40
CA GLY A 272 0.59 4.78 29.42
C GLY A 272 0.79 5.40 30.80
N GLU A 273 2.04 5.68 31.17
CA GLU A 273 2.36 6.39 32.41
C GLU A 273 1.81 7.83 32.43
N ARG A 274 1.95 8.58 31.33
CA ARG A 274 1.43 9.94 31.21
C ARG A 274 -0.10 9.94 31.34
N SER A 275 -0.78 8.97 30.72
CA SER A 275 -2.23 8.82 30.78
C SER A 275 -2.71 8.43 32.19
N ALA A 276 -1.99 7.54 32.88
CA ALA A 276 -2.28 7.17 34.26
C ALA A 276 -2.05 8.34 35.24
N LYS A 277 -0.96 9.11 35.06
CA LYS A 277 -0.67 10.35 35.81
C LYS A 277 -1.76 11.39 35.57
N ARG A 278 -2.22 11.58 34.33
CA ARG A 278 -3.35 12.48 33.98
C ARG A 278 -4.66 12.05 34.63
N LYS A 279 -4.98 10.74 34.59
CA LYS A 279 -6.19 10.21 35.24
C LYS A 279 -6.15 10.39 36.76
N LYS A 280 -5.01 10.11 37.39
CA LYS A 280 -4.80 10.32 38.84
C LYS A 280 -4.88 11.80 39.23
N CYS A 281 -4.30 12.71 38.44
CA CYS A 281 -4.45 14.15 38.67
C CYS A 281 -5.90 14.61 38.52
N ARG A 282 -6.65 14.07 37.56
CA ARG A 282 -8.07 14.39 37.37
C ARG A 282 -8.93 13.89 38.53
N GLU A 283 -8.71 12.66 38.99
CA GLU A 283 -9.38 12.10 40.17
C GLU A 283 -9.04 12.89 41.45
N GLN A 284 -7.79 13.39 41.57
CA GLN A 284 -7.35 14.23 42.69
C GLN A 284 -7.86 15.68 42.63
N ALA A 285 -8.09 16.21 41.42
CA ALA A 285 -8.72 17.51 41.19
C ALA A 285 -10.23 17.46 41.46
N GLU A 286 -10.91 16.38 41.04
CA GLU A 286 -12.32 16.12 41.35
C GLU A 286 -12.53 15.81 42.86
N ALA A 287 -11.51 15.29 43.55
CA ALA A 287 -11.49 15.13 45.01
C ALA A 287 -11.15 16.42 45.80
N GLY A 288 -10.95 17.55 45.12
CA GLY A 288 -10.80 18.87 45.74
C GLY A 288 -9.48 19.11 46.48
N THR A 289 -8.39 18.43 46.09
CA THR A 289 -7.13 18.42 46.88
C THR A 289 -5.92 19.17 46.32
N ILE A 290 -5.94 19.86 45.17
CA ILE A 290 -4.81 20.73 44.74
C ILE A 290 -5.29 21.96 43.94
N ASP A 291 -4.66 23.08 44.28
CA ASP A 291 -4.74 24.46 43.77
C ASP A 291 -3.95 24.68 42.45
N ASP A 292 -4.58 25.41 41.53
CA ASP A 292 -4.13 26.07 40.28
C ASP A 292 -2.74 25.77 39.68
N GLY A 293 -2.58 24.62 39.01
CA GLY A 293 -1.39 24.33 38.19
C GLY A 293 -1.61 23.64 36.83
N VAL A 294 -2.87 23.44 36.40
CA VAL A 294 -3.21 22.47 35.33
C VAL A 294 -3.19 23.05 33.91
N ASN A 295 -3.10 24.37 33.75
CA ASN A 295 -3.33 25.00 32.44
C ASN A 295 -2.09 25.15 31.53
N THR A 296 -0.91 24.67 31.92
CA THR A 296 0.36 24.88 31.19
C THR A 296 0.88 23.67 30.41
N CYS A 297 0.27 22.48 30.54
CA CYS A 297 0.79 21.27 29.89
C CYS A 297 0.26 21.02 28.48
N ARG A 298 -0.94 21.53 28.15
CA ARG A 298 -1.61 21.24 26.87
C ARG A 298 -1.05 22.08 25.71
N ALA A 299 -0.55 23.29 25.98
CA ALA A 299 0.02 24.17 24.95
C ALA A 299 1.40 23.70 24.45
N LYS A 300 2.18 22.98 25.27
CA LYS A 300 3.54 22.55 24.91
C LYS A 300 3.59 21.30 24.03
N GLU A 301 2.55 20.44 24.07
CA GLU A 301 2.54 19.18 23.29
C GLU A 301 2.06 19.38 21.85
N GLU A 302 1.27 20.42 21.57
CA GLU A 302 0.95 20.84 20.20
C GLU A 302 2.16 21.58 19.57
N GLU A 303 2.89 22.41 20.33
CA GLU A 303 4.15 23.05 19.89
C GLU A 303 5.27 22.05 19.56
N GLU A 304 5.47 20.98 20.33
CA GLU A 304 6.61 20.07 20.14
C GLU A 304 6.43 19.09 18.96
N PHE A 305 5.17 18.78 18.58
CA PHE A 305 4.86 17.99 17.38
C PHE A 305 4.81 18.86 16.12
N GLU A 306 4.31 20.10 16.22
CA GLU A 306 4.42 21.09 15.15
C GLU A 306 5.88 21.48 14.89
N GLU A 307 6.74 21.62 15.91
CA GLU A 307 8.18 21.89 15.73
C GLU A 307 8.91 20.78 14.95
N ASP A 308 8.55 19.52 15.12
CA ASP A 308 9.17 18.40 14.40
C ASP A 308 8.63 18.27 12.96
N GLU A 309 7.39 18.68 12.71
CA GLU A 309 6.81 18.77 11.36
C GLU A 309 7.34 20.01 10.61
N GLU A 310 7.54 21.13 11.31
CA GLU A 310 8.11 22.39 10.81
C GLU A 310 9.62 22.26 10.53
N LYS A 311 10.37 21.49 11.35
CA LYS A 311 11.79 21.16 11.08
C LYS A 311 11.97 20.24 9.86
N LEU A 312 10.96 19.45 9.48
CA LEU A 312 10.97 18.60 8.30
C LEU A 312 10.42 19.28 7.04
N ALA A 313 9.71 20.40 7.19
CA ALA A 313 9.16 21.23 6.12
C ALA A 313 10.06 22.43 5.73
N GLN A 314 11.25 22.56 6.33
CA GLN A 314 12.21 23.58 5.95
C GLN A 314 12.80 23.26 4.57
N GLY A 315 12.13 23.77 3.53
CA GLY A 315 12.60 23.77 2.17
C GLY A 315 14.05 24.28 2.05
N HIS A 316 14.77 23.83 1.03
CA HIS A 316 16.16 24.26 0.78
C HIS A 316 16.27 25.81 0.71
N GLU A 317 17.15 26.41 1.51
CA GLU A 317 17.24 27.88 1.73
C GLU A 317 17.56 28.67 0.45
N LEU A 318 18.40 28.09 -0.40
CA LEU A 318 18.84 28.69 -1.67
C LEU A 318 17.93 28.35 -2.87
N CYS A 319 16.81 27.66 -2.65
CA CYS A 319 15.85 27.37 -3.71
C CYS A 319 14.93 28.57 -3.94
N THR A 320 14.85 29.07 -5.18
CA THR A 320 13.98 30.19 -5.57
C THR A 320 12.51 29.97 -5.20
N SER A 321 12.05 28.72 -5.10
CA SER A 321 10.70 28.36 -4.65
C SER A 321 10.53 28.36 -3.12
N VAL A 322 11.26 29.19 -2.36
CA VAL A 322 11.37 29.16 -0.88
C VAL A 322 10.05 28.80 -0.16
N GLU A 323 8.94 29.47 -0.49
CA GLU A 323 7.64 29.28 0.18
C GLU A 323 6.95 27.94 -0.13
N ASP A 324 7.24 27.34 -1.28
CA ASP A 324 6.68 26.07 -1.77
C ASP A 324 7.77 24.99 -1.97
N CYS A 325 8.94 25.18 -1.37
CA CYS A 325 10.09 24.33 -1.60
C CYS A 325 9.89 22.99 -0.88
N VAL A 326 9.84 21.91 -1.65
CA VAL A 326 9.65 20.54 -1.14
C VAL A 326 10.95 19.75 -0.99
N GLY A 327 12.09 20.39 -1.24
CA GLY A 327 13.42 19.78 -1.14
C GLY A 327 14.05 19.97 0.24
N SER A 328 15.15 19.27 0.50
CA SER A 328 15.90 19.36 1.76
C SER A 328 17.15 20.24 1.62
N GLN A 329 17.76 20.68 2.73
CA GLN A 329 19.07 21.39 2.71
C GLN A 329 20.23 20.54 2.15
N GLU A 330 20.03 19.23 1.99
CA GLU A 330 21.01 18.31 1.43
C GLU A 330 20.93 18.23 -0.10
N ASP A 331 19.87 18.79 -0.70
CA ASP A 331 19.65 18.74 -2.14
C ASP A 331 20.69 19.60 -2.88
N ARG A 332 21.18 19.12 -4.01
CA ARG A 332 22.09 19.91 -4.87
C ARG A 332 21.33 21.06 -5.52
N LEU A 333 22.02 22.16 -5.83
CA LEU A 333 21.43 23.29 -6.52
C LEU A 333 21.56 23.17 -8.04
N VAL A 334 20.49 23.58 -8.72
CA VAL A 334 20.33 23.53 -10.16
C VAL A 334 19.93 24.90 -10.66
N ARG A 335 20.69 25.47 -11.59
CA ARG A 335 20.36 26.73 -12.23
C ARG A 335 19.70 26.48 -13.58
N HIS A 336 18.47 26.98 -13.72
CA HIS A 336 17.75 26.95 -15.00
C HIS A 336 18.49 27.80 -16.03
N MET A 337 18.67 27.30 -17.26
CA MET A 337 19.32 28.03 -18.34
C MET A 337 18.26 28.71 -19.21
N ALA A 338 17.87 29.93 -18.83
CA ALA A 338 17.09 30.80 -19.73
C ALA A 338 18.03 31.45 -20.76
N ASP A 339 17.50 31.79 -21.95
CA ASP A 339 18.22 32.30 -23.15
C ASP A 339 19.18 33.50 -22.92
N LYS A 340 19.22 34.09 -21.71
CA LYS A 340 20.04 35.27 -21.37
C LYS A 340 20.79 35.17 -20.03
N GLY A 341 21.17 33.97 -19.60
CA GLY A 341 22.34 33.78 -18.72
C GLY A 341 22.13 33.90 -17.21
N ASP A 342 20.99 34.40 -16.73
CA ASP A 342 20.68 34.47 -15.30
C ASP A 342 19.32 33.81 -15.05
N GLY A 343 19.28 32.47 -14.99
CA GLY A 343 18.07 31.77 -14.58
C GLY A 343 18.00 31.50 -13.09
N ASP A 344 16.78 31.19 -12.66
CA ASP A 344 16.44 30.87 -11.28
C ASP A 344 17.17 29.60 -10.80
N VAL A 345 17.42 29.54 -9.49
CA VAL A 345 18.12 28.44 -8.84
C VAL A 345 17.12 27.62 -8.06
N TYR A 346 17.07 26.32 -8.31
CA TYR A 346 16.18 25.40 -7.63
C TYR A 346 16.99 24.31 -6.96
N CYS A 347 16.49 23.77 -5.85
CA CYS A 347 17.02 22.52 -5.34
C CYS A 347 16.68 21.35 -6.29
N GLU A 348 17.48 20.29 -6.22
CA GLU A 348 17.33 19.09 -7.04
C GLU A 348 15.91 18.53 -7.03
N THR A 349 15.27 18.47 -5.86
CA THR A 349 13.91 17.93 -5.73
C THR A 349 12.88 18.79 -6.46
N CYS A 350 12.95 20.12 -6.34
CA CYS A 350 12.06 21.03 -7.05
C CYS A 350 12.33 21.00 -8.56
N TRP A 351 13.59 20.98 -8.98
CA TRP A 351 13.96 20.92 -10.39
C TRP A 351 13.42 19.67 -11.09
N ARG A 352 13.53 18.50 -10.44
CA ARG A 352 12.99 17.24 -10.98
C ARG A 352 11.49 17.30 -11.22
N LYS A 353 10.72 18.01 -10.38
CA LYS A 353 9.28 18.22 -10.62
C LYS A 353 9.03 19.03 -11.89
N PHE A 354 9.75 20.15 -12.07
CA PHE A 354 9.62 20.98 -13.27
C PHE A 354 9.99 20.24 -14.55
N VAL A 355 11.03 19.39 -14.53
CA VAL A 355 11.42 18.59 -15.70
C VAL A 355 10.37 17.51 -16.05
N VAL A 356 9.68 16.95 -15.05
CA VAL A 356 8.57 16.00 -15.31
C VAL A 356 7.40 16.70 -16.00
N GLU A 357 7.09 17.94 -15.60
CA GLU A 357 6.01 18.73 -16.20
C GLU A 357 6.40 19.32 -17.56
N ASN A 358 7.67 19.71 -17.73
CA ASN A 358 8.21 20.27 -18.96
C ASN A 358 9.62 19.70 -19.26
N PRO A 359 9.70 18.59 -20.03
CA PRO A 359 10.97 17.95 -20.35
C PRO A 359 11.92 18.76 -21.24
N ALA A 360 11.47 19.89 -21.79
CA ALA A 360 12.29 20.77 -22.63
C ALA A 360 13.15 21.76 -21.83
N LEU A 361 13.01 21.79 -20.50
CA LEU A 361 13.79 22.67 -19.65
C LEU A 361 15.26 22.23 -19.58
N GLU A 362 16.18 23.18 -19.78
CA GLU A 362 17.62 22.96 -19.68
C GLU A 362 18.18 23.57 -18.40
N ALA A 363 19.14 22.93 -17.75
CA ALA A 363 19.79 23.48 -16.56
C ALA A 363 21.23 23.01 -16.41
N CYS A 364 21.99 23.77 -15.62
CA CYS A 364 23.32 23.39 -15.16
C CYS A 364 23.31 23.15 -13.64
N TRP A 365 24.04 22.12 -13.20
CA TRP A 365 24.24 21.87 -11.78
C TRP A 365 25.27 22.85 -11.24
N GLU A 366 24.94 23.50 -10.12
CA GLU A 366 25.94 24.22 -9.35
C GLU A 366 26.71 23.17 -8.55
N ASP A 367 27.73 22.59 -9.18
CA ASP A 367 28.70 21.78 -8.44
C ASP A 367 29.25 22.64 -7.32
N SER A 368 29.00 22.21 -6.09
CA SER A 368 29.27 22.91 -4.84
C SER A 368 30.72 23.41 -4.84
N GLY A 369 30.91 24.63 -5.31
CA GLY A 369 32.17 25.34 -5.24
C GLY A 369 32.40 25.64 -3.78
N VAL A 370 33.06 24.72 -3.09
CA VAL A 370 33.76 25.03 -1.86
C VAL A 370 34.85 26.03 -2.25
N MET A 371 34.51 27.31 -2.24
CA MET A 371 35.50 28.34 -1.95
C MET A 371 35.80 28.21 -0.46
N LEU A 372 36.96 27.62 -0.15
CA LEU A 372 37.58 27.69 1.17
C LEU A 372 37.80 29.14 1.60
#